data_AF-A0A0E2H4L7-F1
#
_entry.id   AF-A0A0E2H4L7-F1
#
_cell.length_a   1.000
_cell.length_b   1.000
_cell.length_c   1.000
_cell.angle_alpha   90.00
_cell.angle_beta   90.00
_cell.angle_gamma   90.00
#
_symmetry.space_group_name_H-M   'P 1'
#
loop_
_entity.id
_entity.type
_entity.pdbx_description
1 polymer ?
#
loop_
_entity_poly.entity_id
_entity_poly.type
_entity_poly.pdbx_seq_one_letter_code
_entity_poly.pdbx_strand_id
1 'polypeptide(L)'
;MVNNLTEGKPLKLLFFFAMPMVVGNLFQQLYNMVDSMVVGRFVGEDALAAVGSSFPVVFLSVAIAAGMSMGCTVVISQFFGAGKILEMKITVSTALISLGVIGLIIMGIGEIVAGPLLTLLGTDPDIMADSLAYLRIYFGGAVFLFLYNSLNGIYNALGDSQTPLKFLMVSALTNIVLDLLFVIQFNMGVAGVAWATLIAQGMCAVFSFFVLIARLRKLENEEASRGKAFTFFDRSSAERIAKVGVPSMLQQSIVSISMMLMQGLVNSYGKVFVAGYTAATKIDTLAMMPNMNFSNAMSSYAAQNIGARKMDRVKQGYKASMFMVVVFSLIITSIIFLFGPQLLGLFLKQGSEGSAMSYGLSYMKTVSVFYILMGALFVSNGLLRGAGDMGAFMLSSVVNLFSRVVIAYLLAHFIGSSAIWWSIPTGWAIGALFSFLRVRSGKWMARRLVD
;
A
#
# COMPACT_ATOMS: atom_id res chain seq x y z
N MET A 1 -14.04 17.19 -2.17
CA MET A 1 -13.72 18.60 -1.82
C MET A 1 -12.25 18.60 -1.51
N VAL A 2 -11.49 19.55 -2.05
CA VAL A 2 -10.07 19.73 -1.69
C VAL A 2 -10.06 20.26 -0.26
N ASN A 3 -9.60 19.45 0.70
CA ASN A 3 -9.50 19.87 2.09
C ASN A 3 -8.06 20.27 2.37
N ASN A 4 -7.87 21.55 2.70
CA ASN A 4 -6.58 22.04 3.15
C ASN A 4 -6.25 21.46 4.53
N LEU A 5 -5.25 20.58 4.61
CA LEU A 5 -4.85 19.93 5.87
C LEU A 5 -4.04 20.87 6.78
N THR A 6 -3.77 22.10 6.34
CA THR A 6 -3.03 23.11 7.11
C THR A 6 -3.92 23.94 8.04
N GLU A 7 -5.24 23.71 8.04
CA GLU A 7 -6.23 24.45 8.84
C GLU A 7 -7.18 23.49 9.57
N GLY A 8 -7.63 23.88 10.78
CA GLY A 8 -8.54 23.06 11.60
C GLY A 8 -7.83 22.16 12.63
N LYS A 9 -8.61 21.27 13.27
CA LYS A 9 -8.15 20.38 14.36
C LYS A 9 -7.45 19.13 13.78
N PRO A 10 -6.15 18.89 14.07
CA PRO A 10 -5.37 17.82 13.46
C PRO A 10 -6.00 16.43 13.60
N LEU A 11 -6.49 16.09 14.80
CA LEU A 11 -7.12 14.79 15.08
C LEU A 11 -8.32 14.51 14.16
N LYS A 12 -9.23 15.48 14.05
CA LYS A 12 -10.44 15.34 13.22
C LYS A 12 -10.07 15.20 11.74
N LEU A 13 -9.13 16.03 11.26
CA LEU A 13 -8.69 15.99 9.86
C LEU A 13 -8.05 14.66 9.50
N LEU A 14 -7.07 14.22 10.29
CA LEU A 14 -6.37 12.96 10.05
C LEU A 14 -7.31 11.75 10.13
N PHE A 15 -8.25 11.74 11.09
CA PHE A 15 -9.25 10.67 11.20
C PHE A 15 -10.16 10.60 9.97
N PHE A 16 -10.82 11.71 9.60
CA PHE A 16 -11.72 11.73 8.45
C PHE A 16 -10.99 11.63 7.11
N PHE A 17 -9.68 11.90 7.07
CA PHE A 17 -8.85 11.68 5.89
C PHE A 17 -8.43 10.21 5.77
N ALA A 18 -8.05 9.55 6.88
CA ALA A 18 -7.62 8.15 6.88
C ALA A 18 -8.78 7.16 6.71
N MET A 19 -9.97 7.44 7.26
CA MET A 19 -11.11 6.52 7.21
C MET A 19 -11.53 6.14 5.78
N PRO A 20 -11.70 7.08 4.83
CA PRO A 20 -11.97 6.73 3.44
C PRO A 20 -10.87 5.86 2.80
N MET A 21 -9.59 6.07 3.19
CA MET A 21 -8.48 5.26 2.70
C MET A 21 -8.54 3.83 3.24
N VAL A 22 -8.91 3.64 4.52
CA VAL A 22 -9.14 2.31 5.11
C VAL A 22 -10.26 1.59 4.40
N VAL A 23 -11.41 2.26 4.21
CA VAL A 23 -12.56 1.70 3.48
C VAL A 23 -12.16 1.37 2.04
N GLY A 24 -11.37 2.23 1.39
CA GLY A 24 -10.85 1.97 0.06
C GLY A 24 -10.02 0.71 0.00
N ASN A 25 -9.04 0.55 0.89
CA ASN A 25 -8.25 -0.69 0.95
C ASN A 25 -9.11 -1.93 1.24
N LEU A 26 -10.16 -1.80 2.05
CA LEU A 26 -11.10 -2.90 2.27
C LEU A 26 -11.85 -3.27 0.98
N PHE A 27 -12.38 -2.30 0.23
CA PHE A 27 -12.98 -2.57 -1.09
C PHE A 27 -11.97 -3.18 -2.06
N GLN A 28 -10.71 -2.76 -2.00
CA GLN A 28 -9.64 -3.35 -2.81
C GLN A 28 -9.42 -4.83 -2.47
N GLN A 29 -9.43 -5.19 -1.18
CA GLN A 29 -9.34 -6.58 -0.75
C GLN A 29 -10.58 -7.39 -1.13
N LEU A 30 -11.77 -6.79 -1.02
CA LEU A 30 -13.02 -7.45 -1.38
C LEU A 30 -13.07 -7.81 -2.87
N TYR A 31 -12.68 -6.92 -3.79
CA TYR A 31 -12.67 -7.28 -5.21
C TYR A 31 -11.63 -8.36 -5.49
N ASN A 32 -10.40 -8.27 -4.97
CA ASN A 32 -9.39 -9.33 -5.13
C ASN A 32 -9.90 -10.71 -4.66
N MET A 33 -10.70 -10.72 -3.59
CA MET A 33 -11.34 -11.93 -3.09
C MET A 33 -12.43 -12.41 -4.03
N VAL A 34 -13.24 -11.51 -4.60
CA VAL A 34 -14.26 -11.86 -5.60
C VAL A 34 -13.62 -12.41 -6.87
N ASP A 35 -12.59 -11.79 -7.43
CA ASP A 35 -11.84 -12.30 -8.59
C ASP A 35 -11.43 -13.77 -8.35
N SER A 36 -10.79 -14.03 -7.21
CA SER A 36 -10.33 -15.37 -6.84
C SER A 36 -11.50 -16.36 -6.68
N MET A 37 -12.62 -15.93 -6.10
CA MET A 37 -13.82 -16.76 -5.96
C MET A 37 -14.48 -17.07 -7.30
N VAL A 38 -14.54 -16.10 -8.22
CA VAL A 38 -15.12 -16.29 -9.55
C VAL A 38 -14.27 -17.27 -10.36
N VAL A 39 -12.95 -17.09 -10.38
CA VAL A 39 -12.03 -18.02 -11.06
C VAL A 39 -12.17 -19.43 -10.50
N GLY A 40 -12.06 -19.59 -9.19
CA GLY A 40 -12.09 -20.92 -8.57
C GLY A 40 -13.42 -21.64 -8.72
N ARG A 41 -14.54 -20.91 -8.72
CA ARG A 41 -15.88 -21.52 -8.76
C ARG A 41 -16.40 -21.77 -10.18
N PHE A 42 -16.09 -20.89 -11.13
CA PHE A 42 -16.66 -20.95 -12.48
C PHE A 42 -15.68 -21.44 -13.55
N VAL A 43 -14.37 -21.38 -13.31
CA VAL A 43 -13.35 -21.86 -14.25
C VAL A 43 -12.75 -23.17 -13.79
N GLY A 44 -12.32 -23.25 -12.52
CA GLY A 44 -11.81 -24.48 -11.92
C GLY A 44 -10.56 -24.27 -11.05
N GLU A 45 -10.08 -25.36 -10.47
CA GLU A 45 -8.92 -25.35 -9.56
C GLU A 45 -7.61 -24.98 -10.26
N ASP A 46 -7.39 -25.48 -11.49
CA ASP A 46 -6.20 -25.18 -12.30
C ASP A 46 -6.12 -23.69 -12.65
N ALA A 47 -7.26 -23.08 -12.98
CA ALA A 47 -7.37 -21.66 -13.24
C ALA A 47 -7.09 -20.81 -12.00
N LEU A 48 -7.55 -21.25 -10.82
CA LEU A 48 -7.23 -20.58 -9.56
C LEU A 48 -5.74 -20.69 -9.24
N ALA A 49 -5.13 -21.84 -9.50
CA ALA A 49 -3.69 -22.05 -9.35
C ALA A 49 -2.89 -21.15 -10.31
N ALA A 50 -3.35 -20.98 -11.55
CA ALA A 50 -2.73 -20.10 -12.54
C ALA A 50 -2.76 -18.61 -12.14
N VAL A 51 -3.88 -18.14 -11.57
CA VAL A 51 -3.96 -16.77 -11.04
C VAL A 51 -3.07 -16.62 -9.79
N GLY A 52 -3.05 -17.64 -8.94
CA GLY A 52 -2.22 -17.68 -7.74
C GLY A 52 -0.71 -17.64 -8.02
N SER A 53 -0.23 -18.36 -9.03
CA SER A 53 1.18 -18.38 -9.45
C SER A 53 1.64 -17.01 -9.97
N SER A 54 0.71 -16.25 -10.56
CA SER A 54 0.94 -14.92 -11.12
C SER A 54 0.94 -13.80 -10.05
N PHE A 55 0.38 -14.06 -8.87
CA PHE A 55 0.19 -13.07 -7.80
C PHE A 55 1.50 -12.38 -7.33
N PRO A 56 2.64 -13.06 -7.12
CA PRO A 56 3.88 -12.42 -6.70
C PRO A 56 4.37 -11.34 -7.68
N VAL A 57 4.20 -11.59 -8.98
CA VAL A 57 4.60 -10.67 -10.05
C VAL A 57 3.69 -9.44 -10.05
N VAL A 58 2.37 -9.66 -9.99
CA VAL A 58 1.35 -8.61 -9.87
C VAL A 58 1.63 -7.75 -8.63
N PHE A 59 1.89 -8.37 -7.48
CA PHE A 59 2.17 -7.70 -6.22
C PHE A 59 3.41 -6.80 -6.31
N LEU A 60 4.47 -7.27 -6.96
CA LEU A 60 5.68 -6.47 -7.19
C LEU A 60 5.38 -5.23 -8.06
N SER A 61 4.60 -5.38 -9.13
CA SER A 61 4.20 -4.24 -9.97
C SER A 61 3.37 -3.22 -9.20
N VAL A 62 2.42 -3.66 -8.37
CA VAL A 62 1.62 -2.79 -7.49
C VAL A 62 2.52 -2.10 -6.47
N ALA A 63 3.48 -2.81 -5.87
CA ALA A 63 4.43 -2.25 -4.92
C ALA A 63 5.27 -1.11 -5.53
N ILE A 64 5.72 -1.29 -6.77
CA ILE A 64 6.46 -0.26 -7.52
C ILE A 64 5.58 0.96 -7.78
N ALA A 65 4.37 0.74 -8.32
CA ALA A 65 3.43 1.82 -8.61
C ALA A 65 3.05 2.60 -7.34
N ALA A 66 2.78 1.89 -6.23
CA ALA A 66 2.47 2.49 -4.95
C ALA A 66 3.65 3.30 -4.40
N GLY A 67 4.87 2.75 -4.41
CA GLY A 67 6.07 3.43 -3.91
C GLY A 67 6.36 4.73 -4.66
N MET A 68 6.23 4.71 -5.99
CA MET A 68 6.41 5.92 -6.81
C MET A 68 5.29 6.94 -6.60
N SER A 69 4.04 6.48 -6.45
CA SER A 69 2.89 7.33 -6.12
C SER A 69 3.06 8.06 -4.78
N MET A 70 3.66 7.41 -3.77
CA MET A 70 4.00 8.08 -2.50
C MET A 70 4.95 9.25 -2.74
N GLY A 71 5.91 9.13 -3.67
CA GLY A 71 6.81 10.21 -4.06
C GLY A 71 6.08 11.42 -4.64
N CYS A 72 5.16 11.18 -5.58
CA CYS A 72 4.28 12.23 -6.12
C CYS A 72 3.45 12.89 -5.02
N THR A 73 2.87 12.07 -4.14
CA THR A 73 2.02 12.54 -3.04
C THR A 73 2.75 13.55 -2.18
N VAL A 74 3.97 13.26 -1.76
CA VAL A 74 4.77 14.14 -0.87
C VAL A 74 5.13 15.45 -1.57
N VAL A 75 5.67 15.41 -2.78
CA VAL A 75 6.14 16.62 -3.48
C VAL A 75 4.96 17.54 -3.82
N ILE A 76 3.86 16.98 -4.33
CA ILE A 76 2.65 17.74 -4.66
C ILE A 76 2.02 18.32 -3.39
N SER A 77 2.00 17.56 -2.28
CA SER A 77 1.51 18.05 -0.99
C SER A 77 2.31 19.24 -0.48
N GLN A 78 3.64 19.23 -0.64
CA GLN A 78 4.48 20.35 -0.22
C GLN A 78 4.22 21.62 -1.04
N PHE A 79 4.11 21.51 -2.37
CA PHE A 79 3.76 22.67 -3.21
C PHE A 79 2.35 23.19 -2.91
N PHE A 80 1.38 22.29 -2.75
CA PHE A 80 0.01 22.64 -2.39
C PHE A 80 -0.06 23.35 -1.03
N GLY A 81 0.63 22.82 -0.02
CA GLY A 81 0.73 23.45 1.30
C GLY A 81 1.46 24.79 1.29
N ALA A 82 2.46 24.96 0.42
CA ALA A 82 3.18 26.21 0.23
C ALA A 82 2.37 27.29 -0.52
N GLY A 83 1.19 26.96 -1.04
CA GLY A 83 0.39 27.87 -1.88
C GLY A 83 0.98 28.10 -3.27
N LYS A 84 1.96 27.30 -3.68
CA LYS A 84 2.61 27.34 -5.00
C LYS A 84 1.80 26.50 -6.00
N ILE A 85 0.64 27.01 -6.40
CA ILE A 85 -0.35 26.29 -7.21
C ILE A 85 0.14 26.06 -8.64
N LEU A 86 0.88 27.01 -9.25
CA LEU A 86 1.44 26.80 -10.58
C LEU A 86 2.46 25.65 -10.57
N GLU A 87 3.45 25.68 -9.66
CA GLU A 87 4.44 24.61 -9.54
C GLU A 87 3.80 23.27 -9.15
N MET A 88 2.75 23.29 -8.32
CA MET A 88 1.95 22.11 -8.02
C MET A 88 1.33 21.50 -9.29
N LYS A 89 0.70 22.32 -10.16
CA LYS A 89 0.11 21.84 -11.43
C LYS A 89 1.15 21.28 -12.38
N ILE A 90 2.32 21.93 -12.49
CA ILE A 90 3.46 21.45 -13.30
C ILE A 90 3.96 20.10 -12.77
N THR A 91 4.06 19.97 -11.43
CA THR A 91 4.46 18.72 -10.77
C THR A 91 3.44 17.61 -11.02
N VAL A 92 2.14 17.91 -10.99
CA VAL A 92 1.07 16.94 -11.32
C VAL A 92 1.20 16.45 -12.76
N SER A 93 1.40 17.36 -13.72
CA SER A 93 1.59 16.99 -15.13
C SER A 93 2.86 16.14 -15.31
N THR A 94 3.97 16.55 -14.70
CA THR A 94 5.23 15.82 -14.71
C THR A 94 5.07 14.42 -14.11
N ALA A 95 4.37 14.28 -12.97
CA ALA A 95 4.10 13.00 -12.33
C ALA A 95 3.32 12.05 -13.25
N LEU A 96 2.25 12.53 -13.89
CA LEU A 96 1.42 11.74 -14.79
C LEU A 96 2.19 11.30 -16.03
N ILE A 97 3.03 12.17 -16.61
CA ILE A 97 3.89 11.83 -17.74
C ILE A 97 4.96 10.81 -17.33
N SER A 98 5.72 11.09 -16.27
CA SER A 98 6.80 10.21 -15.80
C SER A 98 6.30 8.81 -15.44
N LEU A 99 5.20 8.72 -14.68
CA LEU A 99 4.65 7.43 -14.25
C LEU A 99 3.90 6.73 -15.38
N GLY A 100 3.28 7.46 -16.31
CA GLY A 100 2.75 6.90 -17.55
C GLY A 100 3.84 6.25 -18.40
N VAL A 101 4.98 6.94 -18.60
CA VAL A 101 6.14 6.40 -19.33
C VAL A 101 6.70 5.17 -18.63
N ILE A 102 6.85 5.20 -17.30
CA ILE A 102 7.29 4.02 -16.54
C ILE A 102 6.29 2.86 -16.68
N GLY A 103 4.99 3.15 -16.65
CA GLY A 103 3.95 2.15 -16.91
C GLY A 103 4.05 1.52 -18.30
N LEU A 104 4.32 2.32 -19.34
CA LEU A 104 4.56 1.82 -20.71
C LEU A 104 5.83 0.97 -20.81
N ILE A 105 6.91 1.36 -20.13
CA ILE A 105 8.14 0.57 -20.08
C ILE A 105 7.88 -0.77 -19.40
N ILE A 106 7.18 -0.78 -18.26
CA ILE A 106 6.83 -2.01 -17.55
C ILE A 106 5.87 -2.88 -18.37
N MET A 107 4.95 -2.30 -19.12
CA MET A 107 4.10 -3.01 -20.06
C MET A 107 4.94 -3.75 -21.13
N GLY A 108 5.87 -3.04 -21.77
CA GLY A 108 6.73 -3.64 -22.81
C GLY A 108 7.70 -4.69 -22.27
N ILE A 109 8.33 -4.43 -21.12
CA ILE A 109 9.23 -5.40 -20.47
C ILE A 109 8.43 -6.60 -19.96
N GLY A 110 7.26 -6.36 -19.34
CA GLY A 110 6.40 -7.40 -18.78
C GLY A 110 5.96 -8.43 -19.82
N GLU A 111 5.64 -7.99 -21.03
CA GLU A 111 5.28 -8.89 -22.14
C GLU A 111 6.39 -9.88 -22.50
N ILE A 112 7.65 -9.41 -22.49
CA ILE A 112 8.82 -10.23 -22.83
C ILE A 112 9.22 -11.12 -21.65
N VAL A 113 9.12 -10.60 -20.42
CA VAL A 113 9.67 -11.22 -19.22
C VAL A 113 8.66 -12.13 -18.50
N ALA A 114 7.36 -12.05 -18.80
CA ALA A 114 6.31 -12.86 -18.17
C ALA A 114 6.60 -14.38 -18.24
N GLY A 115 6.96 -14.90 -19.42
CA GLY A 115 7.27 -16.32 -19.59
C GLY A 115 8.49 -16.77 -18.77
N PRO A 116 9.67 -16.14 -18.94
CA PRO A 116 10.85 -16.45 -18.14
C PRO A 116 10.64 -16.33 -16.63
N LEU A 117 9.85 -15.35 -16.17
CA LEU A 117 9.51 -15.20 -14.74
C LEU A 117 8.66 -16.37 -14.24
N LEU A 118 7.64 -16.79 -14.99
CA LEU A 118 6.80 -17.93 -14.59
C LEU A 118 7.61 -19.24 -14.52
N THR A 119 8.53 -19.45 -15.47
CA THR A 119 9.45 -20.59 -15.43
C THR A 119 10.38 -20.53 -14.22
N LEU A 120 10.92 -19.34 -13.89
CA LEU A 120 11.77 -19.15 -12.72
C LEU A 120 11.01 -19.38 -11.40
N LEU A 121 9.72 -19.04 -11.36
CA LEU A 121 8.84 -19.30 -10.22
C LEU A 121 8.45 -20.78 -10.08
N GLY A 122 8.85 -21.64 -11.02
CA GLY A 122 8.53 -23.07 -10.99
C GLY A 122 7.05 -23.34 -11.28
N THR A 123 6.43 -22.55 -12.15
CA THR A 123 5.03 -22.73 -12.56
C THR A 123 4.88 -24.08 -13.27
N ASP A 124 3.88 -24.87 -12.86
CA ASP A 124 3.61 -26.18 -13.43
C ASP A 124 3.27 -26.06 -14.94
N PRO A 125 3.82 -26.94 -15.81
CA PRO A 125 3.49 -26.96 -17.24
C PRO A 125 1.99 -26.93 -17.53
N ASP A 126 1.17 -27.58 -16.71
CA ASP A 126 -0.28 -27.70 -16.93
C ASP A 126 -1.02 -26.36 -16.75
N ILE A 127 -0.50 -25.45 -15.92
CA ILE A 127 -1.08 -24.11 -15.67
C ILE A 127 -0.29 -22.97 -16.32
N MET A 128 0.81 -23.28 -17.00
CA MET A 128 1.72 -22.29 -17.58
C MET A 128 1.03 -21.41 -18.62
N ALA A 129 0.20 -22.02 -19.50
CA ALA A 129 -0.51 -21.29 -20.56
C ALA A 129 -1.48 -20.25 -19.99
N ASP A 130 -2.28 -20.64 -19.00
CA ASP A 130 -3.24 -19.76 -18.34
C ASP A 130 -2.58 -18.66 -17.52
N SER A 131 -1.50 -19.01 -16.81
CA SER A 131 -0.70 -18.04 -16.02
C SER A 131 -0.07 -16.98 -16.94
N LEU A 132 0.43 -17.42 -18.10
CA LEU A 132 1.05 -16.53 -19.08
C LEU A 132 0.02 -15.64 -19.77
N ALA A 133 -1.15 -16.18 -20.14
CA ALA A 133 -2.25 -15.38 -20.67
C ALA A 133 -2.70 -14.29 -19.68
N TYR A 134 -2.86 -14.66 -18.41
CA TYR A 134 -3.19 -13.73 -17.33
C TYR A 134 -2.15 -12.62 -17.19
N LEU A 135 -0.87 -12.97 -17.08
CA LEU A 135 0.20 -11.98 -16.88
C LEU A 135 0.36 -11.05 -18.08
N ARG A 136 0.24 -11.53 -19.32
CA ARG A 136 0.33 -10.68 -20.50
C ARG A 136 -0.79 -9.64 -20.54
N ILE A 137 -2.03 -10.07 -20.28
CA ILE A 137 -3.16 -9.14 -20.20
C ILE A 137 -2.95 -8.14 -19.05
N TYR A 138 -2.50 -8.62 -17.89
CA TYR A 138 -2.21 -7.75 -16.74
C TYR A 138 -1.12 -6.72 -17.04
N PHE A 139 -0.01 -7.12 -17.68
CA PHE A 139 1.05 -6.20 -18.09
C PHE A 139 0.59 -5.24 -19.18
N GLY A 140 -0.27 -5.67 -20.11
CA GLY A 140 -0.98 -4.79 -21.05
C GLY A 140 -1.78 -3.69 -20.34
N GLY A 141 -2.27 -3.95 -19.13
CA GLY A 141 -2.96 -2.99 -18.27
C GLY A 141 -2.06 -2.17 -17.35
N ALA A 142 -0.74 -2.42 -17.32
CA ALA A 142 0.17 -1.79 -16.36
C ALA A 142 0.13 -0.25 -16.42
N VAL A 143 -0.06 0.33 -17.61
CA VAL A 143 -0.21 1.78 -17.76
C VAL A 143 -1.39 2.33 -16.94
N PHE A 144 -2.53 1.63 -16.89
CA PHE A 144 -3.69 2.04 -16.10
C PHE A 144 -3.44 1.88 -14.61
N LEU A 145 -2.72 0.84 -14.19
CA LEU A 145 -2.32 0.66 -12.80
C LEU A 145 -1.46 1.83 -12.31
N PHE A 146 -0.45 2.23 -13.08
CA PHE A 146 0.42 3.35 -12.74
C PHE A 146 -0.34 4.68 -12.75
N LEU A 147 -1.20 4.91 -13.74
CA LEU A 147 -2.04 6.11 -13.80
C LEU A 147 -2.99 6.19 -12.61
N TYR A 148 -3.71 5.11 -12.28
CA TYR A 148 -4.64 5.07 -11.16
C TYR A 148 -3.92 5.33 -9.83
N ASN A 149 -2.77 4.69 -9.59
CA ASN A 149 -1.98 4.93 -8.39
C ASN A 149 -1.47 6.37 -8.32
N SER A 150 -1.04 6.95 -9.46
CA SER A 150 -0.62 8.34 -9.55
C SER A 150 -1.75 9.30 -9.20
N LEU A 151 -2.94 9.07 -9.78
CA LEU A 151 -4.15 9.85 -9.51
C LEU A 151 -4.54 9.77 -8.04
N ASN A 152 -4.57 8.57 -7.46
CA ASN A 152 -4.83 8.38 -6.02
C ASN A 152 -3.82 9.18 -5.18
N GLY A 153 -2.54 9.13 -5.52
CA GLY A 153 -1.49 9.93 -4.87
C GLY A 153 -1.73 11.43 -4.98
N ILE A 154 -2.11 11.92 -6.16
CA ILE A 154 -2.43 13.34 -6.40
C ILE A 154 -3.65 13.79 -5.59
N TYR A 155 -4.73 13.01 -5.58
CA TYR A 155 -5.91 13.32 -4.77
C TYR A 155 -5.59 13.37 -3.28
N ASN A 156 -4.83 12.40 -2.78
CA ASN A 156 -4.37 12.40 -1.39
C ASN A 156 -3.43 13.58 -1.11
N ALA A 157 -2.64 14.02 -2.09
CA ALA A 157 -1.79 15.21 -1.95
C ALA A 157 -2.58 16.50 -1.82
N LEU A 158 -3.74 16.57 -2.48
CA LEU A 158 -4.72 17.65 -2.39
C LEU A 158 -5.67 17.50 -1.20
N GLY A 159 -5.44 16.53 -0.30
CA GLY A 159 -6.27 16.31 0.89
C GLY A 159 -7.67 15.75 0.59
N ASP A 160 -7.89 15.13 -0.58
CA ASP A 160 -9.14 14.47 -0.94
C ASP A 160 -8.98 12.94 -0.99
N SER A 161 -9.34 12.25 0.09
CA SER A 161 -9.37 10.78 0.14
C SER A 161 -10.73 10.17 -0.25
N GLN A 162 -11.77 10.99 -0.44
CA GLN A 162 -13.10 10.50 -0.78
C GLN A 162 -13.26 10.22 -2.27
N THR A 163 -12.65 11.04 -3.12
CA THR A 163 -12.72 10.84 -4.57
C THR A 163 -12.09 9.51 -5.02
N PRO A 164 -10.87 9.16 -4.58
CA PRO A 164 -10.31 7.84 -4.86
C PRO A 164 -11.20 6.69 -4.36
N LEU A 165 -11.78 6.82 -3.17
CA LEU A 165 -12.70 5.81 -2.64
C LEU A 165 -13.93 5.60 -3.55
N LYS A 166 -14.58 6.68 -4.00
CA LYS A 166 -15.74 6.58 -4.90
C LYS A 166 -15.39 5.87 -6.21
N PHE A 167 -14.25 6.23 -6.79
CA PHE A 167 -13.74 5.61 -7.99
C PHE A 167 -13.41 4.13 -7.79
N LEU A 168 -12.80 3.78 -6.65
CA LEU A 168 -12.52 2.38 -6.31
C LEU A 168 -13.78 1.55 -6.11
N MET A 169 -14.82 2.09 -5.46
CA MET A 169 -16.11 1.41 -5.30
C MET A 169 -16.76 1.15 -6.66
N VAL A 170 -16.79 2.15 -7.55
CA VAL A 170 -17.32 1.99 -8.92
C VAL A 170 -16.49 0.96 -9.70
N SER A 171 -15.15 1.01 -9.60
CA SER A 171 -14.26 0.06 -10.25
C SER A 171 -14.51 -1.36 -9.76
N ALA A 172 -14.63 -1.57 -8.45
CA ALA A 172 -14.89 -2.89 -7.86
C ALA A 172 -16.24 -3.45 -8.33
N LEU A 173 -17.32 -2.65 -8.27
CA LEU A 173 -18.63 -3.09 -8.75
C LEU A 173 -18.62 -3.40 -10.25
N THR A 174 -17.95 -2.58 -11.05
CA THR A 174 -17.84 -2.78 -12.49
C THR A 174 -17.03 -4.04 -12.82
N ASN A 175 -15.94 -4.27 -12.10
CA ASN A 175 -15.11 -5.46 -12.23
C ASN A 175 -15.90 -6.73 -11.90
N ILE A 176 -16.66 -6.77 -10.81
CA ILE A 176 -17.53 -7.93 -10.48
C ILE A 176 -18.54 -8.22 -11.59
N VAL A 177 -19.17 -7.18 -12.15
CA VAL A 177 -20.14 -7.35 -13.26
C VAL A 177 -19.44 -7.89 -14.52
N LEU A 178 -18.27 -7.34 -14.85
CA LEU A 178 -17.49 -7.78 -16.01
C LEU A 178 -16.92 -9.19 -15.84
N ASP A 179 -16.51 -9.57 -14.64
CA ASP A 179 -16.06 -10.92 -14.32
C ASP A 179 -17.18 -11.93 -14.59
N LEU A 180 -18.38 -11.68 -14.06
CA LEU A 180 -19.51 -12.55 -14.30
C LEU A 180 -19.84 -12.63 -15.80
N LEU A 181 -19.75 -11.51 -16.53
CA LEU A 181 -20.02 -11.46 -17.96
C LEU A 181 -18.96 -12.22 -18.78
N PHE A 182 -17.67 -11.94 -18.59
CA PHE A 182 -16.60 -12.56 -19.38
C PHE A 182 -16.35 -14.01 -19.02
N VAL A 183 -16.48 -14.37 -17.74
CA VAL A 183 -16.25 -15.74 -17.28
C VAL A 183 -17.45 -16.62 -17.58
N ILE A 184 -18.68 -16.20 -17.23
CA ILE A 184 -19.86 -17.07 -17.35
C ILE A 184 -20.48 -17.00 -18.74
N GLN A 185 -20.66 -15.81 -19.32
CA GLN A 185 -21.36 -15.66 -20.59
C GLN A 185 -20.44 -15.89 -21.79
N PHE A 186 -19.19 -15.38 -21.74
CA PHE A 186 -18.25 -15.49 -22.85
C PHE A 186 -17.26 -16.66 -22.70
N ASN A 187 -17.29 -17.40 -21.58
CA ASN A 187 -16.41 -18.56 -21.32
C ASN A 187 -14.92 -18.25 -21.56
N MET A 188 -14.48 -17.02 -21.25
CA MET A 188 -13.10 -16.58 -21.47
C MET A 188 -12.10 -17.06 -20.40
N GLY A 189 -12.58 -17.85 -19.43
CA GLY A 189 -11.75 -18.44 -18.36
C GLY A 189 -10.91 -17.40 -17.61
N VAL A 190 -9.63 -17.73 -17.39
CA VAL A 190 -8.66 -16.86 -16.69
C VAL A 190 -8.42 -15.53 -17.42
N ALA A 191 -8.42 -15.54 -18.76
CA ALA A 191 -8.26 -14.32 -19.55
C ALA A 191 -9.43 -13.35 -19.36
N GLY A 192 -10.65 -13.88 -19.18
CA GLY A 192 -11.84 -13.07 -18.90
C GLY A 192 -11.70 -12.20 -17.65
N VAL A 193 -11.16 -12.78 -16.58
CA VAL A 193 -10.92 -12.06 -15.31
C VAL A 193 -9.85 -10.97 -15.48
N ALA A 194 -8.76 -11.28 -16.19
CA ALA A 194 -7.74 -10.29 -16.48
C ALA A 194 -8.29 -9.10 -17.29
N TRP A 195 -9.15 -9.35 -18.29
CA TRP A 195 -9.81 -8.31 -19.09
C TRP A 195 -10.81 -7.49 -18.28
N ALA A 196 -11.62 -8.12 -17.43
CA ALA A 196 -12.55 -7.44 -16.54
C ALA A 196 -11.82 -6.44 -15.65
N THR A 197 -10.71 -6.87 -15.04
CA THR A 197 -9.85 -6.02 -14.20
C THR A 197 -9.24 -4.87 -14.99
N LEU A 198 -8.71 -5.14 -16.18
CA LEU A 198 -8.11 -4.11 -17.05
C LEU A 198 -9.14 -3.05 -17.47
N ILE A 199 -10.32 -3.46 -17.91
CA ILE A 199 -11.37 -2.54 -18.35
C ILE A 199 -11.90 -1.71 -17.17
N ALA A 200 -12.16 -2.34 -16.02
CA ALA A 200 -12.63 -1.64 -14.83
C ALA A 200 -11.61 -0.59 -14.34
N GLN A 201 -10.34 -0.97 -14.21
CA GLN A 201 -9.27 -0.05 -13.81
C GLN A 201 -9.03 1.04 -14.86
N GLY A 202 -9.07 0.69 -16.15
CA GLY A 202 -8.88 1.62 -17.26
C GLY A 202 -9.95 2.70 -17.29
N MET A 203 -11.23 2.32 -17.23
CA MET A 203 -12.34 3.28 -17.15
C MET A 203 -12.20 4.18 -15.91
N CYS A 204 -11.90 3.57 -14.76
CA CYS A 204 -11.72 4.29 -13.51
C CYS A 204 -10.58 5.32 -13.60
N ALA A 205 -9.42 4.94 -14.13
CA ALA A 205 -8.28 5.83 -14.33
C ALA A 205 -8.63 6.99 -15.29
N VAL A 206 -9.31 6.72 -16.40
CA VAL A 206 -9.70 7.74 -17.38
C VAL A 206 -10.69 8.75 -16.78
N PHE A 207 -11.78 8.28 -16.15
CA PHE A 207 -12.74 9.19 -15.52
C PHE A 207 -12.11 9.98 -14.36
N SER A 208 -11.27 9.32 -13.57
CA SER A 208 -10.53 9.95 -12.47
C SER A 208 -9.57 11.04 -12.96
N PHE A 209 -8.94 10.85 -14.12
CA PHE A 209 -8.10 11.85 -14.77
C PHE A 209 -8.90 13.07 -15.23
N PHE A 210 -10.05 12.89 -15.88
CA PHE A 210 -10.89 14.02 -16.31
C PHE A 210 -11.42 14.83 -15.12
N VAL A 211 -11.83 14.16 -14.04
CA VAL A 211 -12.24 14.84 -12.79
C VAL A 211 -11.08 15.62 -12.19
N LEU A 212 -9.86 15.09 -12.24
CA LEU A 212 -8.67 15.79 -11.74
C LEU A 212 -8.42 17.06 -12.56
N ILE A 213 -8.42 16.98 -13.89
CA ILE A 213 -8.22 18.16 -14.77
C ILE A 213 -9.28 19.23 -14.48
N ALA A 214 -10.56 18.83 -14.39
CA ALA A 214 -11.64 19.76 -14.11
C ALA A 214 -11.45 20.48 -12.76
N ARG A 215 -10.86 19.81 -11.76
CA ARG A 215 -10.52 20.41 -10.46
C ARG A 215 -9.31 21.33 -10.53
N LEU A 216 -8.24 20.91 -11.19
CA LEU A 216 -7.03 21.72 -11.33
C LEU A 216 -7.32 23.03 -12.07
N ARG A 217 -8.24 23.02 -13.04
CA ARG A 217 -8.70 24.24 -13.73
C ARG A 217 -9.44 25.22 -12.82
N LYS A 218 -10.10 24.75 -11.76
CA LYS A 218 -10.81 25.59 -10.79
C LYS A 218 -9.89 26.20 -9.72
N LEU A 219 -8.67 25.69 -9.57
CA LEU A 219 -7.69 26.28 -8.65
C LEU A 219 -7.04 27.48 -9.33
N GLU A 220 -7.19 28.66 -8.74
CA GLU A 220 -6.51 29.86 -9.20
C GLU A 220 -5.00 29.76 -8.91
N ASN A 221 -4.18 30.26 -9.83
CA ASN A 221 -2.74 30.34 -9.60
C ASN A 221 -2.45 31.47 -8.61
N GLU A 222 -1.37 31.33 -7.84
CA GLU A 222 -0.88 32.38 -6.96
C GLU A 222 -0.48 33.64 -7.74
N GLU A 223 -0.67 34.81 -7.12
CA GLU A 223 -0.40 36.11 -7.76
C GLU A 223 1.05 36.24 -8.25
N ALA A 224 2.01 35.65 -7.51
CA ALA A 224 3.44 35.64 -7.86
C ALA A 224 3.76 34.89 -9.17
N SER A 225 2.81 34.12 -9.70
CA SER A 225 2.94 33.38 -10.96
C SER A 225 2.16 34.01 -12.11
N ARG A 226 1.59 35.21 -11.91
CA ARG A 226 0.93 35.98 -12.97
C ARG A 226 1.94 36.30 -14.08
N GLY A 227 1.73 35.75 -15.27
CA GLY A 227 2.62 35.90 -16.44
C GLY A 227 3.63 34.77 -16.65
N LYS A 228 3.74 33.79 -15.74
CA LYS A 228 4.54 32.59 -15.99
C LYS A 228 3.78 31.60 -16.87
N ALA A 229 4.46 31.04 -17.87
CA ALA A 229 3.89 30.02 -18.74
C ALA A 229 3.82 28.66 -18.03
N PHE A 230 2.74 27.91 -18.32
CA PHE A 230 2.62 26.53 -17.87
C PHE A 230 3.49 25.61 -18.74
N THR A 231 4.34 24.80 -18.11
CA THR A 231 5.10 23.74 -18.78
C THR A 231 4.53 22.37 -18.41
N PHE A 232 4.48 21.46 -19.39
CA PHE A 232 3.94 20.11 -19.16
C PHE A 232 4.89 19.20 -18.39
N PHE A 233 6.20 19.45 -18.49
CA PHE A 233 7.24 18.64 -17.85
C PHE A 233 8.33 19.53 -17.28
N ASP A 234 8.68 19.27 -16.02
CA ASP A 234 9.80 19.89 -15.33
C ASP A 234 10.74 18.83 -14.76
N ARG A 235 12.00 18.87 -15.19
CA ARG A 235 13.01 17.90 -14.76
C ARG A 235 13.27 17.99 -13.26
N SER A 236 13.27 19.19 -12.67
CA SER A 236 13.49 19.35 -11.23
C SER A 236 12.38 18.68 -10.42
N SER A 237 11.13 18.83 -10.85
CA SER A 237 9.96 18.16 -10.27
C SER A 237 10.09 16.64 -10.37
N ALA A 238 10.51 16.10 -11.52
CA ALA A 238 10.76 14.67 -11.69
C ALA A 238 11.85 14.15 -10.75
N GLU A 239 12.95 14.88 -10.59
CA GLU A 239 14.04 14.53 -9.67
C GLU A 239 13.59 14.55 -8.20
N ARG A 240 12.77 15.55 -7.81
CA ARG A 240 12.17 15.62 -6.46
C ARG A 240 11.24 14.43 -6.21
N ILE A 241 10.41 14.07 -7.19
CA ILE A 241 9.53 12.90 -7.12
C ILE A 241 10.38 11.63 -6.97
N ALA A 242 11.41 11.44 -7.80
CA ALA A 242 12.27 10.27 -7.76
C ALA A 242 13.02 10.14 -6.42
N LYS A 243 13.47 11.25 -5.83
CA LYS A 243 14.16 11.30 -4.53
C LYS A 243 13.32 10.72 -3.38
N VAL A 244 11.99 10.74 -3.49
CA VAL A 244 11.06 10.16 -2.52
C VAL A 244 10.46 8.84 -3.01
N GLY A 245 10.12 8.75 -4.29
CA GLY A 245 9.48 7.59 -4.91
C GLY A 245 10.39 6.37 -4.98
N VAL A 246 11.65 6.54 -5.42
CA VAL A 246 12.60 5.42 -5.57
C VAL A 246 12.90 4.76 -4.23
N PRO A 247 13.23 5.50 -3.13
CA PRO A 247 13.41 4.84 -1.85
C PRO A 247 12.13 4.20 -1.32
N SER A 248 10.95 4.81 -1.54
CA SER A 248 9.67 4.21 -1.13
C SER A 248 9.38 2.91 -1.88
N MET A 249 9.65 2.86 -3.19
CA MET A 249 9.58 1.66 -4.00
C MET A 249 10.54 0.58 -3.48
N LEU A 250 11.81 0.92 -3.25
CA LEU A 250 12.80 -0.02 -2.72
C LEU A 250 12.38 -0.55 -1.35
N GLN A 251 11.87 0.30 -0.47
CA GLN A 251 11.34 -0.11 0.82
C GLN A 251 10.20 -1.12 0.67
N GLN A 252 9.27 -0.89 -0.26
CA GLN A 252 8.17 -1.81 -0.52
C GLN A 252 8.67 -3.16 -1.06
N SER A 253 9.68 -3.17 -1.93
CA SER A 253 10.33 -4.40 -2.41
C SER A 253 11.03 -5.17 -1.28
N ILE A 254 11.71 -4.47 -0.35
CA ILE A 254 12.37 -5.10 0.81
C ILE A 254 11.33 -5.73 1.75
N VAL A 255 10.15 -5.12 1.90
CA VAL A 255 9.03 -5.73 2.65
C VAL A 255 8.64 -7.07 2.02
N SER A 256 8.52 -7.13 0.70
CA SER A 256 8.19 -8.37 -0.02
C SER A 256 9.23 -9.47 0.23
N ILE A 257 10.53 -9.14 0.12
CA ILE A 257 11.62 -10.08 0.39
C ILE A 257 11.56 -10.56 1.85
N SER A 258 11.34 -9.66 2.80
CA SER A 258 11.20 -10.01 4.21
C SER A 258 10.00 -10.93 4.48
N MET A 259 8.89 -10.76 3.76
CA MET A 259 7.74 -11.67 3.85
C MET A 259 8.09 -13.07 3.31
N MET A 260 8.80 -13.15 2.18
CA MET A 260 9.22 -14.43 1.60
C MET A 260 10.17 -15.21 2.53
N LEU A 261 11.16 -14.54 3.11
CA LEU A 261 12.09 -15.18 4.06
C LEU A 261 11.36 -15.70 5.31
N MET A 262 10.45 -14.90 5.87
CA MET A 262 9.63 -15.35 7.00
C MET A 262 8.73 -16.53 6.63
N GLN A 263 8.15 -16.54 5.42
CA GLN A 263 7.34 -17.66 4.95
C GLN A 263 8.16 -18.93 4.77
N GLY A 264 9.40 -18.83 4.29
CA GLY A 264 10.34 -19.96 4.22
C GLY A 264 10.57 -20.62 5.57
N LEU A 265 10.77 -19.81 6.62
CA LEU A 265 10.89 -20.29 8.00
C LEU A 265 9.58 -20.89 8.53
N VAL A 266 8.43 -20.31 8.22
CA VAL A 266 7.12 -20.87 8.59
C VAL A 266 6.92 -22.27 7.99
N ASN A 267 7.32 -22.45 6.73
CA ASN A 267 7.17 -23.72 6.01
C ASN A 267 8.01 -24.86 6.61
N SER A 268 9.10 -24.56 7.33
CA SER A 268 9.93 -25.58 7.97
C SER A 268 9.28 -26.22 9.22
N TYR A 269 8.19 -25.66 9.76
CA TYR A 269 7.50 -26.17 10.95
C TYR A 269 6.29 -27.07 10.63
N GLY A 270 6.10 -27.46 9.37
CA GLY A 270 5.11 -28.43 8.93
C GLY A 270 3.70 -27.86 8.67
N LYS A 271 2.87 -28.65 7.98
CA LYS A 271 1.59 -28.20 7.39
C LYS A 271 0.60 -27.61 8.38
N VAL A 272 0.52 -28.19 9.59
CA VAL A 272 -0.40 -27.73 10.65
C VAL A 272 -0.04 -26.33 11.14
N PHE A 273 1.26 -26.08 11.35
CA PHE A 273 1.75 -24.77 11.76
C PHE A 273 1.49 -23.72 10.68
N VAL A 274 1.82 -24.07 9.43
CA VAL A 274 1.58 -23.22 8.26
C VAL A 274 0.11 -22.83 8.18
N ALA A 275 -0.83 -23.78 8.31
CA ALA A 275 -2.26 -23.50 8.26
C ALA A 275 -2.70 -22.50 9.35
N GLY A 276 -2.27 -22.69 10.60
CA GLY A 276 -2.57 -21.78 11.70
C GLY A 276 -1.99 -20.37 11.51
N TYR A 277 -0.74 -20.29 11.06
CA TYR A 277 -0.06 -19.02 10.75
C TYR A 277 -0.72 -18.30 9.57
N THR A 278 -1.04 -19.00 8.49
CA THR A 278 -1.69 -18.42 7.31
C THR A 278 -3.08 -17.86 7.67
N ALA A 279 -3.89 -18.59 8.43
CA ALA A 279 -5.17 -18.08 8.92
C ALA A 279 -5.00 -16.83 9.79
N ALA A 280 -4.05 -16.85 10.74
CA ALA A 280 -3.78 -15.73 11.62
C ALA A 280 -3.28 -14.48 10.88
N THR A 281 -2.39 -14.65 9.91
CA THR A 281 -1.84 -13.54 9.10
C THR A 281 -2.88 -12.91 8.17
N LYS A 282 -3.90 -13.64 7.71
CA LYS A 282 -5.03 -13.05 6.98
C LYS A 282 -5.85 -12.09 7.84
N ILE A 283 -6.00 -12.40 9.13
CA ILE A 283 -6.65 -11.48 10.08
C ILE A 283 -5.71 -10.32 10.41
N ASP A 284 -4.41 -10.60 10.56
CA ASP A 284 -3.37 -9.61 10.83
C ASP A 284 -3.31 -8.54 9.72
N THR A 285 -3.36 -8.91 8.44
CA THR A 285 -3.36 -7.92 7.35
C THR A 285 -4.53 -6.94 7.43
N LEU A 286 -5.72 -7.40 7.84
CA LEU A 286 -6.88 -6.54 8.06
C LEU A 286 -6.69 -5.63 9.27
N ALA A 287 -6.17 -6.17 10.37
CA ALA A 287 -5.85 -5.44 11.60
C ALA A 287 -4.75 -4.38 11.39
N MET A 288 -3.85 -4.60 10.44
CA MET A 288 -2.76 -3.68 10.09
C MET A 288 -3.20 -2.49 9.23
N MET A 289 -4.33 -2.60 8.51
CA MET A 289 -4.76 -1.58 7.55
C MET A 289 -4.96 -0.17 8.16
N PRO A 290 -5.58 0.00 9.34
CA PRO A 290 -5.75 1.32 9.94
C PRO A 290 -4.41 2.01 10.21
N ASN A 291 -3.43 1.30 10.77
CA ASN A 291 -2.10 1.85 11.07
C ASN A 291 -1.36 2.27 9.78
N MET A 292 -1.47 1.49 8.71
CA MET A 292 -0.92 1.87 7.39
C MET A 292 -1.55 3.15 6.86
N ASN A 293 -2.87 3.27 6.97
CA ASN A 293 -3.59 4.43 6.45
C ASN A 293 -3.38 5.69 7.31
N PHE A 294 -3.23 5.56 8.63
CA PHE A 294 -2.79 6.68 9.47
C PHE A 294 -1.38 7.16 9.12
N SER A 295 -0.47 6.26 8.77
CA SER A 295 0.86 6.63 8.25
C SER A 295 0.77 7.41 6.94
N ASN A 296 -0.04 6.94 5.99
CA ASN A 296 -0.23 7.64 4.71
C ASN A 296 -0.88 9.02 4.92
N ALA A 297 -1.89 9.10 5.79
CA ALA A 297 -2.51 10.36 6.20
C ALA A 297 -1.51 11.32 6.86
N MET A 298 -0.67 10.81 7.77
CA MET A 298 0.38 11.58 8.41
C MET A 298 1.41 12.08 7.40
N SER A 299 1.74 11.29 6.37
CA SER A 299 2.66 11.69 5.30
C SER A 299 2.13 12.89 4.51
N SER A 300 0.88 12.85 4.03
CA SER A 300 0.27 13.98 3.32
C SER A 300 0.10 15.21 4.23
N TYR A 301 -0.37 14.99 5.46
CA TYR A 301 -0.54 16.07 6.45
C TYR A 301 0.79 16.75 6.79
N ALA A 302 1.85 15.98 7.05
CA ALA A 302 3.18 16.51 7.31
C ALA A 302 3.71 17.28 6.11
N ALA A 303 3.61 16.71 4.91
CA ALA A 303 4.08 17.36 3.68
C ALA A 303 3.38 18.70 3.43
N GLN A 304 2.05 18.79 3.53
CA GLN A 304 1.34 20.06 3.39
C GLN A 304 1.74 21.08 4.47
N ASN A 305 1.80 20.69 5.74
CA ASN A 305 2.15 21.62 6.81
C ASN A 305 3.62 22.06 6.76
N ILE A 306 4.53 21.21 6.28
CA ILE A 306 5.93 21.55 6.01
C ILE A 306 6.03 22.55 4.86
N GLY A 307 5.31 22.32 3.76
CA GLY A 307 5.21 23.26 2.65
C GLY A 307 4.68 24.63 3.09
N ALA A 308 3.67 24.62 3.97
CA ALA A 308 3.10 25.83 4.58
C ALA A 308 3.99 26.48 5.66
N ARG A 309 5.17 25.92 5.94
CA ARG A 309 6.09 26.32 7.04
C ARG A 309 5.45 26.26 8.45
N LYS A 310 4.36 25.51 8.63
CA LYS A 310 3.63 25.33 9.90
C LYS A 310 4.17 24.12 10.69
N MET A 311 5.45 24.16 11.09
CA MET A 311 6.14 23.03 11.76
C MET A 311 5.47 22.59 13.07
N ASP A 312 4.91 23.52 13.85
CA ASP A 312 4.23 23.17 15.10
C ASP A 312 2.96 22.36 14.86
N ARG A 313 2.26 22.61 13.75
CA ARG A 313 1.11 21.79 13.35
C ARG A 313 1.51 20.37 12.98
N VAL A 314 2.72 20.18 12.43
CA VAL A 314 3.27 18.85 12.15
C VAL A 314 3.44 18.05 13.44
N LYS A 315 4.00 18.68 14.49
CA LYS A 315 4.16 18.06 15.82
C LYS A 315 2.80 17.73 16.46
N GLN A 316 1.82 18.62 16.33
CA GLN A 316 0.45 18.37 16.82
C GLN A 316 -0.22 17.21 16.06
N GLY A 317 -0.07 17.16 14.73
CA GLY A 317 -0.54 16.07 13.90
C GLY A 317 0.10 14.74 14.27
N TYR A 318 1.41 14.72 14.51
CA TYR A 318 2.12 13.52 14.97
C TYR A 318 1.57 13.00 16.30
N LYS A 319 1.36 13.88 17.29
CA LYS A 319 0.73 13.49 18.57
C LYS A 319 -0.69 12.96 18.38
N ALA A 320 -1.48 13.59 17.52
CA ALA A 320 -2.83 13.12 17.21
C ALA A 320 -2.84 11.75 16.53
N SER A 321 -1.95 11.52 15.55
CA SER A 321 -1.76 10.23 14.89
C SER A 321 -1.31 9.14 15.86
N MET A 322 -0.37 9.45 16.77
CA MET A 322 0.05 8.52 17.82
C MET A 322 -1.09 8.17 18.76
N PHE A 323 -1.92 9.14 19.15
CA PHE A 323 -3.12 8.89 19.96
C PHE A 323 -4.11 7.97 19.24
N MET A 324 -4.39 8.22 17.95
CA MET A 324 -5.25 7.34 17.15
C MET A 324 -4.70 5.93 17.04
N VAL A 325 -3.39 5.78 16.80
CA VAL A 325 -2.72 4.47 16.79
C VAL A 325 -2.97 3.73 18.10
N VAL A 326 -2.76 4.37 19.25
CA VAL A 326 -2.97 3.72 20.56
C VAL A 326 -4.41 3.28 20.72
N VAL A 327 -5.39 4.16 20.44
CA VAL A 327 -6.82 3.85 20.57
C VAL A 327 -7.23 2.71 19.65
N PHE A 328 -6.88 2.77 18.36
CA PHE A 328 -7.24 1.74 17.40
C PHE A 328 -6.53 0.41 17.67
N SER A 329 -5.27 0.46 18.07
CA SER A 329 -4.53 -0.75 18.44
C SER A 329 -5.19 -1.44 19.62
N LEU A 330 -5.52 -0.70 20.69
CA LEU A 330 -6.23 -1.25 21.86
C LEU A 330 -7.59 -1.86 21.50
N ILE A 331 -8.36 -1.20 20.63
CA ILE A 331 -9.65 -1.73 20.15
C ILE A 331 -9.44 -3.05 19.40
N ILE A 332 -8.50 -3.09 18.46
CA ILE A 332 -8.21 -4.27 17.65
C ILE A 332 -7.67 -5.40 18.51
N THR A 333 -6.72 -5.13 19.42
CA THR A 333 -6.21 -6.11 20.39
C THR A 333 -7.35 -6.67 21.24
N SER A 334 -8.26 -5.82 21.73
CA SER A 334 -9.42 -6.28 22.52
C SER A 334 -10.33 -7.19 21.71
N ILE A 335 -10.62 -6.84 20.44
CA ILE A 335 -11.41 -7.69 19.54
C ILE A 335 -10.73 -9.05 19.32
N ILE A 336 -9.40 -9.07 19.12
CA ILE A 336 -8.63 -10.30 18.94
C ILE A 336 -8.65 -11.19 20.20
N PHE A 337 -8.57 -10.59 21.39
CA PHE A 337 -8.60 -11.36 22.63
C PHE A 337 -9.99 -11.95 22.93
N LEU A 338 -11.06 -11.21 22.62
CA LEU A 338 -12.45 -11.62 22.86
C LEU A 338 -12.99 -12.58 21.79
N PHE A 339 -12.65 -12.33 20.52
CA PHE A 339 -13.21 -13.02 19.36
C PHE A 339 -12.19 -13.83 18.55
N GLY A 340 -10.95 -13.97 19.04
CA GLY A 340 -9.87 -14.65 18.33
C GLY A 340 -10.23 -16.05 17.80
N PRO A 341 -10.85 -16.94 18.60
CA PRO A 341 -11.29 -18.25 18.12
C PRO A 341 -12.34 -18.17 17.00
N GLN A 342 -13.29 -17.25 17.12
CA GLN A 342 -14.35 -17.05 16.13
C GLN A 342 -13.77 -16.50 14.83
N LEU A 343 -12.85 -15.53 14.92
CA LEU A 343 -12.15 -14.95 13.77
C LEU A 343 -11.32 -16.01 13.03
N LEU A 344 -10.58 -16.85 13.76
CA LEU A 344 -9.83 -17.95 13.15
C LEU A 344 -10.74 -19.05 12.60
N GLY A 345 -11.89 -19.31 13.24
CA GLY A 345 -12.90 -20.25 12.77
C GLY A 345 -13.55 -19.85 11.44
N LEU A 346 -13.40 -18.60 10.99
CA LEU A 346 -13.81 -18.19 9.64
C LEU A 346 -12.88 -18.76 8.55
N PHE A 347 -11.62 -19.06 8.90
CA PHE A 347 -10.59 -19.52 7.96
C PHE A 347 -10.20 -20.99 8.17
N LEU A 348 -10.48 -21.55 9.34
CA LEU A 348 -10.20 -22.95 9.68
C LEU A 348 -11.53 -23.73 9.80
N LYS A 349 -11.62 -24.90 9.15
CA LYS A 349 -12.82 -25.76 9.22
C LYS A 349 -13.09 -26.21 10.66
N GLN A 350 -14.36 -26.19 11.08
CA GLN A 350 -14.82 -26.87 12.30
C GLN A 350 -14.46 -28.36 12.21
N GLY A 351 -13.65 -28.85 13.15
CA GLY A 351 -13.03 -30.19 13.12
C GLY A 351 -11.49 -30.16 13.05
N SER A 352 -10.87 -29.02 12.73
CA SER A 352 -9.44 -28.76 13.05
C SER A 352 -9.25 -28.42 14.54
N GLU A 353 -9.93 -29.16 15.42
CA GLU A 353 -9.71 -29.13 16.87
C GLU A 353 -8.36 -29.78 17.17
N GLY A 354 -7.29 -29.04 16.91
CA GLY A 354 -5.92 -29.51 17.02
C GLY A 354 -4.96 -28.42 16.59
N SER A 355 -3.85 -28.29 17.32
CA SER A 355 -2.58 -27.58 17.07
C SER A 355 -2.55 -26.33 16.14
N ALA A 356 -3.12 -26.35 14.93
CA ALA A 356 -3.23 -25.21 14.03
C ALA A 356 -3.99 -24.02 14.66
N MET A 357 -5.16 -24.26 15.27
CA MET A 357 -5.94 -23.22 15.95
C MET A 357 -5.14 -22.62 17.11
N SER A 358 -4.45 -23.45 17.90
CA SER A 358 -3.62 -22.96 19.01
C SER A 358 -2.41 -22.15 18.54
N TYR A 359 -1.77 -22.53 17.43
CA TYR A 359 -0.70 -21.74 16.83
C TYR A 359 -1.22 -20.39 16.32
N GLY A 360 -2.34 -20.38 15.60
CA GLY A 360 -2.97 -19.15 15.13
C GLY A 360 -3.36 -18.21 16.27
N LEU A 361 -3.97 -18.74 17.34
CA LEU A 361 -4.33 -17.96 18.53
C LEU A 361 -3.10 -17.41 19.26
N SER A 362 -2.06 -18.23 19.40
CA SER A 362 -0.81 -17.82 20.06
C SER A 362 -0.14 -16.69 19.29
N TYR A 363 -0.09 -16.80 17.96
CA TYR A 363 0.37 -15.72 17.08
C TYR A 363 -0.46 -14.45 17.28
N MET A 364 -1.79 -14.52 17.10
CA MET A 364 -2.65 -13.33 17.13
C MET A 364 -2.62 -12.62 18.49
N LYS A 365 -2.72 -13.37 19.58
CA LYS A 365 -2.69 -12.80 20.93
C LYS A 365 -1.33 -12.16 21.24
N THR A 366 -0.24 -12.78 20.80
CA THR A 366 1.11 -12.22 21.03
C THR A 366 1.32 -10.95 20.20
N VAL A 367 1.12 -11.03 18.89
CA VAL A 367 1.40 -9.93 17.95
C VAL A 367 0.49 -8.74 18.19
N SER A 368 -0.80 -8.97 18.47
CA SER A 368 -1.77 -7.88 18.63
C SER A 368 -1.48 -6.94 19.80
N VAL A 369 -0.84 -7.41 20.88
CA VAL A 369 -0.41 -6.56 22.00
C VAL A 369 0.60 -5.50 21.55
N PHE A 370 1.37 -5.80 20.49
CA PHE A 370 2.43 -4.94 19.97
C PHE A 370 2.01 -4.10 18.76
N TYR A 371 0.73 -4.06 18.39
CA TYR A 371 0.24 -3.17 17.33
C TYR A 371 0.48 -1.68 17.62
N ILE A 372 0.59 -1.31 18.89
CA ILE A 372 1.01 0.04 19.29
C ILE A 372 2.43 0.36 18.78
N LEU A 373 3.37 -0.59 18.86
CA LEU A 373 4.73 -0.43 18.35
C LEU A 373 4.75 -0.33 16.82
N MET A 374 3.95 -1.17 16.17
CA MET A 374 3.78 -1.12 14.71
C MET A 374 3.26 0.25 14.26
N GLY A 375 2.19 0.75 14.88
CA GLY A 375 1.63 2.05 14.53
C GLY A 375 2.58 3.20 14.88
N ALA A 376 3.36 3.09 15.97
CA ALA A 376 4.41 4.06 16.30
C ALA A 376 5.49 4.14 15.21
N LEU A 377 5.97 2.99 14.73
CA LEU A 377 6.87 2.91 13.58
C LEU A 377 6.24 3.53 12.34
N PHE A 378 5.01 3.14 11.99
CA PHE A 378 4.35 3.54 10.76
C PHE A 378 4.07 5.04 10.74
N VAL A 379 3.49 5.61 11.79
CA VAL A 379 3.23 7.06 11.89
C VAL A 379 4.52 7.87 11.86
N SER A 380 5.58 7.40 12.53
CA SER A 380 6.89 8.07 12.48
C SER A 380 7.50 8.03 11.08
N ASN A 381 7.37 6.89 10.39
CA ASN A 381 7.80 6.76 9.00
C ASN A 381 6.98 7.62 8.04
N GLY A 382 5.66 7.73 8.26
CA GLY A 382 4.79 8.65 7.53
C GLY A 382 5.26 10.10 7.66
N LEU A 383 5.59 10.54 8.88
CA LEU A 383 6.16 11.87 9.12
C LEU A 383 7.51 12.07 8.42
N LEU A 384 8.45 11.13 8.56
CA LEU A 384 9.78 11.23 7.92
C LEU A 384 9.67 11.27 6.40
N ARG A 385 8.77 10.46 5.82
CA ARG A 385 8.47 10.46 4.39
C ARG A 385 7.87 11.78 3.93
N GLY A 386 6.86 12.30 4.65
CA GLY A 386 6.25 13.60 4.36
C GLY A 386 7.23 14.78 4.47
N ALA A 387 8.23 14.67 5.35
CA ALA A 387 9.33 15.63 5.47
C ALA A 387 10.42 15.48 4.39
N GLY A 388 10.44 14.38 3.65
CA GLY A 388 11.50 14.07 2.70
C GLY A 388 12.80 13.56 3.32
N ASP A 389 12.80 13.17 4.60
CA ASP A 389 13.97 12.59 5.27
C ASP A 389 14.12 11.10 4.92
N MET A 390 14.26 10.82 3.62
CA MET A 390 14.20 9.47 3.05
C MET A 390 15.28 8.54 3.59
N GLY A 391 16.46 9.07 3.95
CA GLY A 391 17.53 8.28 4.56
C GLY A 391 17.10 7.68 5.90
N ALA A 392 16.41 8.46 6.76
CA ALA A 392 15.93 7.95 8.03
C ALA A 392 14.71 7.02 7.88
N PHE A 393 13.82 7.34 6.94
CA PHE A 393 12.70 6.45 6.57
C PHE A 393 13.19 5.08 6.06
N MET A 394 14.20 5.06 5.19
CA MET A 394 14.81 3.83 4.69
C MET A 394 15.51 3.07 5.80
N LEU A 395 16.34 3.74 6.60
CA LEU A 395 17.10 3.09 7.67
C LEU A 395 16.17 2.42 8.69
N SER A 396 15.14 3.13 9.16
CA SER A 396 14.16 2.56 10.10
C SER A 396 13.41 1.36 9.51
N SER A 397 13.05 1.41 8.22
CA SER A 397 12.36 0.31 7.54
C SER A 397 13.26 -0.91 7.34
N VAL A 398 14.50 -0.70 6.88
CA VAL A 398 15.48 -1.77 6.67
C VAL A 398 15.86 -2.42 7.99
N VAL A 399 16.15 -1.63 9.03
CA VAL A 399 16.50 -2.16 10.35
C VAL A 399 15.33 -2.96 10.93
N ASN A 400 14.08 -2.47 10.82
CA ASN A 400 12.89 -3.22 11.21
C ASN A 400 12.81 -4.59 10.52
N LEU A 401 12.93 -4.62 9.19
CA LEU A 401 12.75 -5.85 8.41
C LEU A 401 13.94 -6.82 8.57
N PHE A 402 15.16 -6.30 8.64
CA PHE A 402 16.36 -7.10 8.81
C PHE A 402 16.43 -7.71 10.21
N SER A 403 16.18 -6.90 11.26
CA SER A 403 16.12 -7.42 12.64
C SER A 403 15.02 -8.46 12.80
N ARG A 404 13.83 -8.25 12.21
CA ARG A 404 12.76 -9.25 12.18
C ARG A 404 13.23 -10.60 11.64
N VAL A 405 13.87 -10.62 10.47
CA VAL A 405 14.33 -11.86 9.83
C VAL A 405 15.44 -12.50 10.66
N VAL A 406 16.49 -11.75 11.01
CA VAL A 406 17.63 -12.28 11.78
C VAL A 406 17.18 -12.86 13.11
N ILE A 407 16.32 -12.14 13.85
CA ILE A 407 15.80 -12.61 15.15
C ILE A 407 14.93 -13.85 14.97
N ALA A 408 14.11 -13.93 13.91
CA ALA A 408 13.29 -15.11 13.66
C ALA A 408 14.16 -16.36 13.48
N TYR A 409 15.20 -16.30 12.65
CA TYR A 409 16.09 -17.44 12.39
C TYR A 409 17.00 -17.78 13.59
N LEU A 410 17.49 -16.78 14.32
CA LEU A 410 18.29 -17.02 15.52
C LEU A 410 17.46 -17.64 16.65
N LEU A 411 16.29 -17.07 16.94
CA LEU A 411 15.42 -17.58 18.01
C LEU A 411 14.73 -18.89 17.63
N ALA A 412 14.56 -19.19 16.35
CA ALA A 412 13.97 -20.46 15.89
C ALA A 412 14.69 -21.68 16.46
N HIS A 413 16.01 -21.59 16.69
CA HIS A 413 16.80 -22.65 17.30
C HIS A 413 16.53 -22.82 18.82
N PHE A 414 16.18 -21.74 19.53
CA PHE A 414 16.04 -21.75 20.98
C PHE A 414 14.60 -21.94 21.48
N ILE A 415 13.64 -21.26 20.84
CA ILE A 415 12.24 -21.21 21.27
C ILE A 415 11.29 -21.81 20.23
N GLY A 416 11.84 -22.48 19.23
CA GLY A 416 11.09 -23.15 18.18
C GLY A 416 10.21 -22.19 17.37
N SER A 417 9.02 -22.65 17.02
CA SER A 417 8.10 -21.92 16.14
C SER A 417 7.60 -20.59 16.71
N SER A 418 7.72 -20.39 18.04
CA SER A 418 7.36 -19.13 18.68
C SER A 418 8.26 -17.95 18.33
N ALA A 419 9.46 -18.23 17.83
CA ALA A 419 10.38 -17.23 17.30
C ALA A 419 9.74 -16.34 16.22
N ILE A 420 8.82 -16.88 15.44
CA ILE A 420 8.18 -16.19 14.31
C ILE A 420 7.30 -15.03 14.80
N TRP A 421 6.48 -15.23 15.83
CA TRP A 421 5.61 -14.14 16.33
C TRP A 421 6.30 -13.23 17.33
N TRP A 422 7.41 -13.64 17.94
CA TRP A 422 8.22 -12.74 18.78
C TRP A 422 9.14 -11.84 17.96
N SER A 423 9.65 -12.31 16.83
CA SER A 423 10.53 -11.50 15.97
C SER A 423 9.83 -10.30 15.33
N ILE A 424 8.52 -10.42 15.06
CA ILE A 424 7.71 -9.35 14.44
C ILE A 424 7.64 -8.11 15.36
N PRO A 425 7.15 -8.20 16.61
CA PRO A 425 7.20 -7.11 17.58
C PRO A 425 8.59 -6.56 17.83
N THR A 426 9.62 -7.41 17.90
CA THR A 426 10.99 -6.92 18.14
C THR A 426 11.48 -6.08 16.97
N GLY A 427 11.21 -6.49 15.73
CA GLY A 427 11.49 -5.68 14.55
C GLY A 427 10.78 -4.32 14.61
N TRP A 428 9.50 -4.31 14.95
CA TRP A 428 8.73 -3.07 15.13
C TRP A 428 9.32 -2.19 16.22
N ALA A 429 9.72 -2.76 17.36
CA ALA A 429 10.33 -2.03 18.48
C ALA A 429 11.63 -1.33 18.04
N ILE A 430 12.52 -2.05 17.37
CA ILE A 430 13.81 -1.51 16.92
C ILE A 430 13.57 -0.42 15.87
N GLY A 431 12.74 -0.67 14.86
CA GLY A 431 12.40 0.33 13.86
C GLY A 431 11.71 1.57 14.45
N ALA A 432 10.76 1.37 15.36
CA ALA A 432 10.04 2.44 16.05
C ALA A 432 11.00 3.29 16.85
N LEU A 433 11.98 2.68 17.54
CA LEU A 433 13.01 3.40 18.27
C LEU A 433 13.81 4.32 17.35
N PHE A 434 14.32 3.81 16.22
CA PHE A 434 15.10 4.61 15.27
C PHE A 434 14.28 5.79 14.69
N SER A 435 13.07 5.50 14.22
CA SER A 435 12.20 6.53 13.63
C SER A 435 11.75 7.56 14.67
N PHE A 436 11.40 7.13 15.88
CA PHE A 436 11.03 8.01 17.00
C PHE A 436 12.18 8.90 17.46
N LEU A 437 13.40 8.35 17.61
CA LEU A 437 14.59 9.12 17.97
C LEU A 437 14.90 10.17 16.90
N ARG A 438 14.76 9.82 15.60
CA ARG A 438 14.92 10.79 14.52
C ARG A 438 13.88 11.90 14.58
N VAL A 439 12.62 11.57 14.78
CA VAL A 439 11.53 12.54 14.92
C VAL A 439 11.79 13.48 16.11
N ARG A 440 12.19 12.93 17.26
CA ARG A 440 12.49 13.68 18.48
C ARG A 440 13.73 14.57 18.32
N SER A 441 14.74 14.14 17.58
CA SER A 441 15.96 14.93 17.32
C SER A 441 15.70 16.22 16.53
N GLY A 442 14.54 16.33 15.86
CA GLY A 442 14.19 17.49 15.04
C GLY A 442 15.00 17.65 13.76
N LYS A 443 16.01 16.80 13.49
CA LYS A 443 16.86 16.86 12.29
C LYS A 443 16.07 16.76 10.99
N TRP A 444 14.87 16.17 11.02
CA TRP A 444 13.96 16.12 9.88
C TRP A 444 13.44 17.52 9.48
N MET A 445 13.35 18.49 10.40
CA MET A 445 12.92 19.86 10.10
C MET A 445 13.92 20.64 9.23
N ALA A 446 15.18 20.21 9.22
CA ALA A 446 16.23 20.80 8.38
C ALA A 446 16.19 20.29 6.92
N ARG A 447 15.41 19.25 6.63
CA ARG A 447 15.26 18.74 5.27
C ARG A 447 14.28 19.62 4.50
N ARG A 448 14.67 20.07 3.30
CA ARG A 448 13.82 20.78 2.36
C ARG A 448 13.81 20.02 1.04
N LEU A 449 12.60 19.73 0.56
CA LEU A 449 12.32 19.16 -0.76
C LEU A 449 11.84 20.25 -1.73
N VAL A 450 11.14 21.25 -1.19
CA VAL A 450 10.65 22.44 -1.89
C VAL A 450 11.13 23.69 -1.12
N ASP A 451 11.52 24.72 -1.86
CA ASP A 451 12.10 25.97 -1.35
C ASP A 451 11.08 26.92 -0.70
#